data_AF-A0A4U6QLV5-F1
#
_entry.id   AF-A0A4U6QLV5-F1
#
_cell.length_a   1.000
_cell.length_b   1.000
_cell.length_c   1.000
_cell.angle_alpha   90.00
_cell.angle_beta   90.00
_cell.angle_gamma   90.00
#
_symmetry.space_group_name_H-M   'P 1'
#
loop_
_entity.id
_entity.type
_entity.pdbx_description
1 polymer ?
#
loop_
_entity_poly.entity_id
_entity_poly.type
_entity_poly.pdbx_seq_one_letter_code
_entity_poly.pdbx_strand_id
1 'polypeptide(L)'
;MAIPSDSEDLPVPLAADLRAAGLRWQPAAGDRFVVTDGTLDGDVFTVSDMVVEVIGEGSGGQVLGFNGTTEWALDSVPLEATLWLPREGQLRRLLGRSFRRLEVHEGRFHVTVANVPGTAVTDAGPQDAEPQNDGPGMTGGGGEMPEQPFEGGTATEAYGRALLFVIGRALG
;
A
#
# COMPACT_ATOMS: atom_id res chain seq x y z
N MET A 1 -7.01 10.88 -24.30
CA MET A 1 -5.69 10.22 -24.45
C MET A 1 -4.96 10.44 -23.14
N ALA A 2 -5.03 9.47 -22.23
CA ALA A 2 -4.41 9.59 -20.93
C ALA A 2 -2.89 9.44 -21.09
N ILE A 3 -2.13 10.35 -20.47
CA ILE A 3 -0.69 10.22 -20.34
C ILE A 3 -0.45 8.92 -19.56
N PRO A 4 0.40 7.98 -20.01
CA PRO A 4 0.84 6.90 -19.15
C PRO A 4 1.61 7.56 -18.00
N SER A 5 0.95 7.73 -16.86
CA SER A 5 1.65 8.17 -15.66
C SER A 5 2.66 7.09 -15.33
N ASP A 6 3.90 7.51 -15.13
CA ASP A 6 4.98 6.78 -14.45
C ASP A 6 4.55 6.54 -12.98
N SER A 7 3.38 5.93 -12.80
CA SER A 7 2.72 5.82 -11.50
C SER A 7 3.51 4.81 -10.68
N GLU A 8 4.11 5.28 -9.58
CA GLU A 8 4.65 4.43 -8.53
C GLU A 8 3.56 3.64 -7.76
N ASP A 9 2.33 3.62 -8.23
CA ASP A 9 1.26 2.84 -7.64
C ASP A 9 1.47 1.35 -7.89
N LEU A 10 0.93 0.53 -6.98
CA LEU A 10 0.95 -0.92 -7.16
C LEU A 10 0.11 -1.28 -8.40
N PRO A 11 0.62 -2.10 -9.34
CA PRO A 11 -0.18 -2.53 -10.48
C PRO A 11 -1.48 -3.21 -10.04
N VAL A 12 -2.61 -2.83 -10.64
CA VAL A 12 -3.95 -3.36 -10.30
C VAL A 12 -4.01 -4.89 -10.27
N PRO A 13 -3.45 -5.64 -11.25
CA PRO A 13 -3.45 -7.11 -11.19
C PRO A 13 -2.73 -7.64 -9.94
N LEU A 14 -1.60 -7.02 -9.56
CA LEU A 14 -0.82 -7.43 -8.40
C LEU A 14 -1.51 -7.08 -7.08
N ALA A 15 -2.21 -5.94 -7.04
CA ALA A 15 -3.09 -5.60 -5.92
C ALA A 15 -4.21 -6.63 -5.74
N ALA A 16 -4.82 -7.07 -6.85
CA ALA A 16 -5.86 -8.10 -6.83
C ALA A 16 -5.31 -9.44 -6.34
N ASP A 17 -4.11 -9.83 -6.77
CA ASP A 17 -3.43 -11.05 -6.29
C ASP A 17 -3.16 -11.00 -4.78
N LEU A 18 -2.71 -9.86 -4.25
CA LEU A 18 -2.51 -9.68 -2.81
C LEU A 18 -3.82 -9.81 -2.02
N ARG A 19 -4.91 -9.19 -2.49
CA ARG A 19 -6.25 -9.34 -1.89
C ARG A 19 -6.70 -10.80 -1.92
N ALA A 20 -6.52 -11.48 -3.05
CA ALA A 20 -6.88 -12.89 -3.21
C ALA A 20 -6.05 -13.82 -2.32
N ALA A 21 -4.78 -13.49 -2.10
CA ALA A 21 -3.90 -14.18 -1.16
C ALA A 21 -4.26 -13.92 0.32
N GLY A 22 -5.22 -13.03 0.59
CA GLY A 22 -5.77 -12.81 1.92
C GLY A 22 -5.32 -11.53 2.61
N LEU A 23 -4.62 -10.62 1.92
CA LEU A 23 -4.30 -9.30 2.47
C LEU A 23 -5.59 -8.52 2.74
N ARG A 24 -5.86 -8.26 4.02
CA ARG A 24 -6.92 -7.37 4.50
C ARG A 24 -6.36 -5.97 4.69
N TRP A 25 -7.15 -4.97 4.36
CA TRP A 25 -6.75 -3.57 4.41
C TRP A 25 -7.74 -2.78 5.26
N GLN A 26 -7.25 -1.99 6.20
CA GLN A 26 -8.00 -1.03 6.98
C GLN A 26 -7.66 0.37 6.45
N PRO A 27 -8.64 1.11 5.91
CA PRO A 27 -8.39 2.41 5.28
C PRO A 27 -7.79 3.41 6.26
N ALA A 28 -6.79 4.17 5.79
CA ALA A 28 -6.17 5.28 6.48
C ALA A 28 -5.93 6.46 5.52
N ALA A 29 -5.77 7.65 6.08
CA ALA A 29 -5.45 8.84 5.31
C ALA A 29 -4.18 8.65 4.47
N GLY A 30 -4.23 9.08 3.21
CA GLY A 30 -3.18 8.90 2.22
C GLY A 30 -3.24 7.59 1.45
N ASP A 31 -4.08 6.63 1.85
CA ASP A 31 -4.27 5.38 1.12
C ASP A 31 -4.86 5.63 -0.26
N ARG A 32 -4.43 4.82 -1.24
CA ARG A 32 -4.92 4.88 -2.61
C ARG A 32 -5.72 3.64 -2.94
N PHE A 33 -6.76 3.79 -3.74
CA PHE A 33 -7.60 2.68 -4.20
C PHE A 33 -8.20 2.96 -5.56
N VAL A 34 -8.65 1.90 -6.22
CA VAL A 34 -9.54 1.97 -7.39
C VAL A 34 -10.90 1.37 -7.03
N VAL A 35 -11.95 1.81 -7.71
CA VAL A 35 -13.28 1.20 -7.61
C VAL A 35 -13.39 0.09 -8.66
N THR A 36 -13.98 -1.05 -8.29
CA THR A 36 -14.02 -2.28 -9.11
C THR A 36 -15.43 -2.65 -9.59
N ASP A 37 -16.39 -1.74 -9.46
CA ASP A 37 -17.80 -1.96 -9.83
C ASP A 37 -18.13 -1.64 -11.30
N GLY A 38 -17.13 -1.24 -12.10
CA GLY A 38 -17.29 -0.89 -13.51
C GLY A 38 -17.72 0.56 -13.77
N THR A 39 -18.00 1.35 -12.73
CA THR A 39 -18.53 2.72 -12.90
C THR A 39 -17.44 3.78 -13.02
N LEU A 40 -16.26 3.52 -12.44
CA LEU A 40 -15.14 4.47 -12.30
C LEU A 40 -13.80 3.82 -12.68
N ASP A 41 -13.86 2.89 -13.65
CA ASP A 41 -12.72 2.06 -14.04
C ASP A 41 -11.52 2.92 -14.48
N GLY A 42 -10.40 2.71 -13.80
CA GLY A 42 -9.12 3.34 -14.13
C GLY A 42 -8.79 4.60 -13.34
N ASP A 43 -9.73 5.14 -12.56
CA ASP A 43 -9.47 6.28 -11.68
C ASP A 43 -8.90 5.82 -10.33
N VAL A 44 -7.82 6.48 -9.91
CA VAL A 44 -7.18 6.25 -8.61
C VAL A 44 -7.66 7.31 -7.62
N PHE A 45 -8.30 6.86 -6.56
CA PHE A 45 -8.81 7.70 -5.48
C PHE A 45 -7.81 7.69 -4.31
N THR A 46 -7.75 8.78 -3.56
CA THR A 46 -6.93 8.90 -2.34
C THR A 46 -7.83 9.21 -1.15
N VAL A 47 -7.74 8.41 -0.10
CA VAL A 47 -8.38 8.70 1.20
C VAL A 47 -7.72 9.96 1.75
N SER A 48 -8.49 11.03 1.96
CA SER A 48 -7.97 12.31 2.43
C SER A 48 -8.75 12.77 3.66
N ASP A 49 -8.04 13.20 4.71
CA ASP A 49 -8.66 13.72 5.95
C ASP A 49 -9.15 15.18 5.81
N MET A 50 -8.67 15.93 4.79
CA MET A 50 -8.92 17.36 4.70
C MET A 50 -9.34 17.80 3.30
N VAL A 51 -10.20 18.80 3.32
CA VAL A 51 -11.00 19.31 2.23
C VAL A 51 -10.91 20.83 2.57
N VAL A 52 -10.21 21.69 1.78
CA VAL A 52 -10.04 23.18 2.00
C VAL A 52 -10.55 24.21 0.94
N GLU A 53 -11.49 25.15 1.21
CA GLU A 53 -12.27 26.01 0.25
C GLU A 53 -12.58 27.44 0.77
N VAL A 54 -12.28 28.52 0.04
CA VAL A 54 -12.65 29.91 0.41
C VAL A 54 -14.17 30.16 0.41
N ILE A 55 -14.79 30.39 1.57
CA ILE A 55 -16.27 30.48 1.75
C ILE A 55 -16.85 31.90 1.67
N GLY A 56 -16.05 32.92 1.38
CA GLY A 56 -16.55 34.27 1.05
C GLY A 56 -15.64 35.42 1.49
N GLU A 57 -16.18 36.65 1.42
CA GLU A 57 -15.56 37.86 1.97
C GLU A 57 -16.19 38.21 3.32
N GLY A 58 -15.36 38.31 4.36
CA GLY A 58 -15.74 38.85 5.66
C GLY A 58 -15.33 40.31 5.80
N SER A 59 -15.65 40.93 6.92
CA SER A 59 -15.41 42.36 7.23
C SER A 59 -13.93 42.81 7.20
N GLY A 60 -12.98 41.94 6.84
CA GLY A 60 -11.54 42.20 6.80
C GLY A 60 -10.75 41.48 5.69
N GLY A 61 -11.41 40.85 4.70
CA GLY A 61 -10.74 40.18 3.56
C GLY A 61 -11.31 38.82 3.19
N GLN A 62 -10.67 38.14 2.23
CA GLN A 62 -11.01 36.78 1.79
C GLN A 62 -10.82 35.76 2.93
N VAL A 63 -11.83 34.91 3.14
CA VAL A 63 -11.84 33.87 4.18
C VAL A 63 -11.62 32.50 3.55
N LEU A 64 -10.50 31.85 3.90
CA LEU A 64 -10.30 30.42 3.64
C LEU A 64 -11.30 29.62 4.48
N GLY A 65 -12.26 28.98 3.85
CA GLY A 65 -12.96 27.85 4.47
C GLY A 65 -12.19 26.59 4.16
N PHE A 66 -12.66 25.48 4.72
CA PHE A 66 -12.04 24.19 4.53
C PHE A 66 -13.04 23.22 3.80
N ASN A 67 -13.12 23.15 2.44
CA ASN A 67 -13.69 22.04 1.66
C ASN A 67 -12.84 21.51 0.45
N GLY A 68 -12.99 20.24 0.11
CA GLY A 68 -12.22 19.47 -0.86
C GLY A 68 -13.12 18.41 -1.47
N THR A 69 -14.29 18.86 -1.86
CA THR A 69 -15.06 18.17 -2.89
C THR A 69 -15.91 19.20 -3.61
N THR A 70 -15.42 19.63 -4.77
CA THR A 70 -16.20 20.29 -5.82
C THR A 70 -15.63 19.70 -7.10
N GLU A 71 -16.30 18.85 -7.89
CA GLU A 71 -17.70 18.45 -8.07
C GLU A 71 -17.63 16.96 -8.48
N TRP A 72 -18.69 16.15 -8.28
CA TRP A 72 -18.70 14.67 -8.26
C TRP A 72 -18.16 14.05 -6.95
N ALA A 73 -18.73 14.45 -5.80
CA ALA A 73 -18.65 13.61 -4.61
C ALA A 73 -19.35 12.28 -4.95
N LEU A 74 -18.61 11.19 -4.99
CA LEU A 74 -19.22 9.88 -4.91
C LEU A 74 -19.70 9.71 -3.48
N ASP A 75 -21.03 9.77 -3.26
CA ASP A 75 -21.62 9.83 -1.91
C ASP A 75 -21.14 8.67 -1.02
N SER A 76 -20.91 7.48 -1.60
CA SER A 76 -20.28 6.35 -0.92
C SER A 76 -19.84 5.25 -1.90
N VAL A 77 -18.83 4.46 -1.52
CA VAL A 77 -18.45 3.20 -2.18
C VAL A 77 -18.38 2.09 -1.14
N PRO A 78 -18.95 0.90 -1.40
CA PRO A 78 -18.76 -0.24 -0.53
C PRO A 78 -17.28 -0.64 -0.46
N LEU A 79 -16.77 -0.93 0.74
CA LEU A 79 -15.35 -1.29 0.91
C LEU A 79 -14.98 -2.53 0.07
N GLU A 80 -15.89 -3.49 -0.08
CA GLU A 80 -15.71 -4.68 -0.92
C GLU A 80 -15.55 -4.38 -2.42
N ALA A 81 -16.07 -3.23 -2.86
CA ALA A 81 -15.94 -2.72 -4.23
C ALA A 81 -14.65 -1.90 -4.43
N THR A 82 -13.83 -1.74 -3.39
CA THR A 82 -12.52 -1.08 -3.49
C THR A 82 -11.38 -2.09 -3.65
N LEU A 83 -10.36 -1.68 -4.39
CA LEU A 83 -9.08 -2.38 -4.45
C LEU A 83 -7.95 -1.42 -4.08
N TRP A 84 -7.31 -1.68 -2.95
CA TRP A 84 -6.25 -0.86 -2.39
C TRP A 84 -4.96 -0.98 -3.22
N LEU A 85 -4.29 0.15 -3.42
CA LEU A 85 -3.00 0.27 -4.11
C LEU A 85 -1.95 0.78 -3.10
N PRO A 86 -1.39 -0.10 -2.25
CA PRO A 86 -0.45 0.31 -1.23
C PRO A 86 0.81 0.93 -1.85
N ARG A 87 1.28 2.02 -1.26
CA ARG A 87 2.52 2.69 -1.66
C ARG A 87 3.73 1.86 -1.23
N GLU A 88 4.88 2.16 -1.83
CA GLU A 88 6.17 1.52 -1.53
C GLU A 88 6.45 1.42 -0.02
N GLY A 89 6.35 2.53 0.72
CA GLY A 89 6.57 2.54 2.16
C GLY A 89 5.59 1.66 2.96
N GLN A 90 4.37 1.46 2.47
CA GLN A 90 3.38 0.59 3.11
C GLN A 90 3.71 -0.89 2.86
N LEU A 91 4.03 -1.25 1.61
CA LEU A 91 4.44 -2.61 1.27
C LEU A 91 5.72 -3.03 2.00
N ARG A 92 6.71 -2.12 2.08
CA ARG A 92 7.93 -2.33 2.85
C ARG A 92 7.64 -2.62 4.32
N ARG A 93 6.69 -1.90 4.92
CA ARG A 93 6.26 -2.16 6.30
C ARG A 93 5.58 -3.52 6.45
N LEU A 94 4.72 -3.91 5.50
CA LEU A 94 4.05 -5.22 5.51
C LEU A 94 5.01 -6.40 5.39
N LEU A 95 6.12 -6.23 4.67
CA LEU A 95 7.21 -7.22 4.65
C LEU A 95 7.93 -7.34 5.99
N GLY A 96 7.94 -6.27 6.79
CA GLY A 96 8.50 -6.24 8.14
C GLY A 96 9.88 -6.89 8.22
N ARG A 97 10.00 -7.91 9.08
CA ARG A 97 11.26 -8.63 9.34
C ARG A 97 11.73 -9.50 8.19
N SER A 98 10.88 -9.79 7.21
CA SER A 98 11.28 -10.52 6.00
C SER A 98 12.05 -9.65 5.03
N PHE A 99 11.87 -8.32 5.05
CA PHE A 99 12.63 -7.42 4.19
C PHE A 99 14.13 -7.48 4.51
N ARG A 100 14.97 -7.53 3.47
CA ARG A 100 16.44 -7.48 3.60
C ARG A 100 17.02 -6.27 2.92
N ARG A 101 16.76 -6.10 1.63
CA ARG A 101 17.26 -4.95 0.88
C ARG A 101 16.43 -4.66 -0.37
N LEU A 102 16.56 -3.42 -0.83
CA LEU A 102 16.10 -2.95 -2.12
C LEU A 102 17.34 -2.51 -2.89
N GLU A 103 17.50 -3.02 -4.10
CA GLU A 103 18.60 -2.67 -4.99
C GLU A 103 18.05 -2.28 -6.36
N VAL A 104 18.74 -1.36 -7.04
CA VAL A 104 18.47 -1.03 -8.44
C VAL A 104 19.61 -1.58 -9.27
N HIS A 105 19.30 -2.50 -10.18
CA HIS A 105 20.27 -3.12 -11.08
C HIS A 105 19.74 -3.03 -12.51
N GLU A 106 20.55 -2.48 -13.41
CA GLU A 106 20.18 -2.31 -14.84
C GLU A 106 18.81 -1.61 -15.05
N GLY A 107 18.49 -0.64 -14.20
CA GLY A 107 17.23 0.11 -14.27
C GLY A 107 16.00 -0.67 -13.78
N ARG A 108 16.19 -1.83 -13.12
CA ARG A 108 15.11 -2.62 -12.51
C ARG A 108 15.27 -2.66 -11.00
N PHE A 109 14.14 -2.77 -10.30
CA PHE A 109 14.10 -2.81 -8.84
C PHE A 109 14.10 -4.26 -8.37
N HIS A 110 14.98 -4.59 -7.43
CA HIS A 110 15.08 -5.90 -6.82
C HIS A 110 14.85 -5.80 -5.31
N VAL A 111 13.74 -6.37 -4.83
CA VAL A 111 13.46 -6.53 -3.40
C VAL A 111 13.87 -7.92 -2.98
N THR A 112 14.80 -7.99 -2.02
CA THR A 112 15.24 -9.25 -1.44
C THR A 112 14.56 -9.45 -0.10
N VAL A 113 13.96 -10.63 0.10
CA VAL A 113 13.38 -11.04 1.37
C VAL A 113 14.04 -12.30 1.90
N ALA A 114 14.16 -12.39 3.22
CA ALA A 114 14.51 -13.63 3.89
C ALA A 114 13.27 -14.44 4.22
N ASN A 115 13.43 -15.76 4.24
CA ASN A 115 12.40 -16.64 4.74
C ASN A 115 12.37 -16.61 6.28
N VAL A 116 11.45 -15.84 6.84
CA VAL A 116 11.20 -15.80 8.29
C VAL A 116 9.83 -16.43 8.54
N PRO A 117 9.73 -17.49 9.35
CA PRO A 117 8.43 -18.08 9.68
C PRO A 117 7.51 -17.07 10.40
N GLY A 118 6.24 -17.01 9.99
CA GLY A 118 5.19 -16.27 10.70
C GLY A 118 5.26 -14.74 10.62
N THR A 119 6.01 -14.15 9.68
CA THR A 119 6.20 -12.69 9.59
C THR A 119 5.23 -11.95 8.67
N ALA A 120 4.41 -12.66 7.88
CA ALA A 120 3.48 -12.00 6.97
C ALA A 120 2.39 -11.25 7.76
N VAL A 121 2.33 -9.93 7.60
CA VAL A 121 1.20 -9.14 8.10
C VAL A 121 0.07 -9.25 7.09
N THR A 122 -1.01 -9.96 7.45
CA THR A 122 -2.20 -10.11 6.60
C THR A 122 -3.28 -9.08 6.88
N ASP A 123 -3.11 -8.24 7.90
CA ASP A 123 -4.01 -7.15 8.26
C ASP A 123 -3.25 -5.83 8.26
N ALA A 124 -3.45 -5.04 7.21
CA ALA A 124 -2.79 -3.77 6.99
C ALA A 124 -3.68 -2.63 7.51
N GLY A 125 -3.44 -2.16 8.73
CA GLY A 125 -4.13 -0.99 9.28
C GLY A 125 -3.22 0.21 9.58
N PRO A 126 -3.79 1.34 10.02
CA PRO A 126 -3.01 2.48 10.49
C PRO A 126 -2.15 2.10 11.69
N GLN A 127 -0.83 2.32 11.57
CA GLN A 127 0.19 1.89 12.54
C GLN A 127 0.88 3.07 13.24
N ASP A 128 0.15 4.16 13.51
CA ASP A 128 0.62 5.18 14.46
C ASP A 128 0.55 4.69 15.92
N ALA A 129 0.10 3.45 16.14
CA ALA A 129 0.27 2.75 17.42
C ALA A 129 1.73 2.30 17.57
N GLU A 130 2.35 2.71 18.68
CA GLU A 130 3.75 2.42 19.03
C GLU A 130 4.14 0.96 18.73
N PRO A 131 5.31 0.70 18.15
CA PRO A 131 5.78 -0.67 17.98
C PRO A 131 5.94 -1.30 19.36
N GLN A 132 5.04 -2.23 19.73
CA GLN A 132 5.19 -3.08 20.90
C GLN A 132 6.41 -3.97 20.66
N ASN A 133 7.57 -3.49 21.11
CA ASN A 133 8.82 -4.20 21.02
C ASN A 133 8.85 -5.28 22.11
N ASP A 134 8.19 -6.41 21.86
CA ASP A 134 8.31 -7.58 22.71
C ASP A 134 9.76 -8.10 22.63
N GLY A 135 10.38 -8.22 23.80
CA GLY A 135 11.82 -8.28 24.04
C GLY A 135 12.62 -9.44 23.41
N PRO A 136 13.92 -9.54 23.72
CA PRO A 136 14.85 -10.38 22.98
C PRO A 136 14.63 -11.85 23.35
N GLY A 137 14.21 -12.65 22.37
CA GLY A 137 13.94 -14.07 22.55
C GLY A 137 14.51 -14.93 21.44
N MET A 138 15.65 -15.55 21.74
CA MET A 138 16.19 -16.80 21.16
C MET A 138 16.77 -16.76 19.74
N THR A 139 18.09 -16.63 19.69
CA THR A 139 18.95 -17.11 18.59
C THR A 139 18.88 -18.64 18.52
N GLY A 140 17.89 -19.18 17.81
CA GLY A 140 17.85 -20.56 17.39
C GLY A 140 18.60 -20.71 16.07
N GLY A 141 19.67 -21.51 16.05
CA GLY A 141 20.39 -21.86 14.83
C GLY A 141 19.49 -22.66 13.88
N GLY A 142 18.89 -21.97 12.91
CA GLY A 142 18.25 -22.55 11.75
C GLY A 142 19.11 -22.24 10.54
N GLY A 143 19.44 -23.25 9.73
CA GLY A 143 20.22 -23.07 8.52
C GLY A 143 19.73 -21.87 7.72
N GLU A 144 20.67 -21.01 7.32
CA GLU A 144 20.43 -19.77 6.58
C GLU A 144 19.58 -20.10 5.34
N MET A 145 18.26 -19.96 5.46
CA MET A 145 17.37 -20.18 4.34
C MET A 145 17.65 -19.11 3.30
N PRO A 146 17.67 -19.46 2.02
CA PRO A 146 18.14 -18.56 0.99
C PRO A 146 17.27 -17.30 0.94
N GLU A 147 17.95 -16.15 0.88
CA GLU A 147 17.32 -14.90 0.49
C GLU A 147 16.71 -15.06 -0.92
N GLN A 148 15.50 -14.56 -1.10
CA GLN A 148 14.79 -14.65 -2.37
C GLN A 148 14.61 -13.25 -2.97
N PRO A 149 15.19 -12.97 -4.14
CA PRO A 149 15.00 -11.70 -4.84
C PRO A 149 13.72 -11.70 -5.68
N PHE A 150 13.06 -10.55 -5.73
CA PHE A 150 11.89 -10.27 -6.53
C PHE A 150 12.11 -9.00 -7.33
N GLU A 151 11.95 -9.10 -8.64
CA GLU A 151 12.20 -8.02 -9.57
C GLU A 151 10.89 -7.33 -9.99
N GLY A 152 10.94 -6.01 -10.22
CA GLY A 152 9.87 -5.22 -10.81
C GLY A 152 10.40 -4.06 -11.66
N GLY A 153 9.56 -3.55 -12.57
CA GLY A 153 9.83 -2.32 -13.32
C GLY A 153 9.76 -1.07 -12.44
N THR A 154 8.99 -1.15 -11.34
CA THR A 154 8.95 -0.15 -10.26
C THR A 154 9.27 -0.81 -8.91
N ALA A 155 9.61 0.02 -7.91
CA ALA A 155 9.82 -0.46 -6.55
C ALA A 155 8.56 -1.15 -6.00
N THR A 156 7.39 -0.56 -6.23
CA THR A 156 6.08 -1.02 -5.76
C THR A 156 5.73 -2.39 -6.34
N GLU A 157 6.07 -2.63 -7.61
CA GLU A 157 5.92 -3.95 -8.23
C GLU A 157 6.84 -5.00 -7.58
N ALA A 158 8.12 -4.67 -7.39
CA ALA A 158 9.08 -5.57 -6.74
C ALA A 158 8.64 -5.92 -5.29
N TYR A 159 8.18 -4.92 -4.54
CA TYR A 159 7.63 -5.09 -3.20
C TYR A 159 6.36 -5.94 -3.18
N GLY A 160 5.42 -5.67 -4.08
CA GLY A 160 4.16 -6.42 -4.15
C GLY A 160 4.39 -7.90 -4.45
N ARG A 161 5.31 -8.22 -5.37
CA ARG A 161 5.70 -9.61 -5.67
C ARG A 161 6.34 -10.30 -4.48
N ALA A 162 7.25 -9.61 -3.79
CA ALA A 162 7.88 -10.14 -2.57
C ALA A 162 6.84 -10.40 -1.48
N LEU A 163 5.88 -9.49 -1.29
CA LEU A 163 4.82 -9.62 -0.29
C LEU A 163 3.88 -10.77 -0.61
N LEU A 164 3.48 -10.92 -1.88
CA LEU A 164 2.63 -12.02 -2.33
C LEU A 164 3.26 -13.39 -2.02
N PHE A 165 4.56 -13.51 -2.26
CA PHE A 165 5.31 -14.71 -1.90
C PHE A 165 5.30 -14.98 -0.38
N VAL A 166 5.52 -13.96 0.44
CA VAL A 166 5.55 -14.08 1.90
C VAL A 166 4.17 -14.48 2.44
N ILE A 167 3.07 -13.90 1.93
CA ILE A 167 1.70 -14.25 2.32
C ILE A 167 1.37 -15.70 1.90
N GLY A 168 1.67 -16.08 0.67
CA GLY A 168 1.40 -17.44 0.17
C GLY A 168 2.11 -18.53 0.97
N ARG A 169 3.24 -18.22 1.60
CA ARG A 169 3.97 -19.11 2.50
C ARG A 169 3.43 -19.15 3.92
N ALA A 170 2.78 -18.09 4.39
CA ALA A 170 2.19 -18.07 5.74
C ALA A 170 0.91 -18.93 5.83
N LEU A 171 0.28 -19.22 4.68
CA LEU A 171 -0.98 -19.96 4.58
C LEU A 171 -0.83 -21.44 4.20
N GLY A 172 0.38 -21.89 3.81
CA GLY A 172 0.65 -23.27 3.37
C GLY A 172 1.58 -24.01 4.32
#